data_AF-A0AAZ1Y5T9-F1
#
_entry.id   AF-A0AAZ1Y5T9-F1
#
_cell.length_a   1.000
_cell.length_b   1.000
_cell.length_c   1.000
_cell.angle_alpha   90.00
_cell.angle_beta   90.00
_cell.angle_gamma   90.00
#
_symmetry.space_group_name_H-M   'P 1'
#
loop_
_entity.id
_entity.type
_entity.pdbx_description
1 polymer ?
#
loop_
_entity_poly.entity_id
_entity_poly.type
_entity_poly.pdbx_seq_one_letter_code
_entity_poly.pdbx_strand_id
1 'polypeptide(L)'
;HICLICGCLLNCWPFAQMLLFQSCTKDAECCGEQLCVWGQCSQNATKGEAGSTCQYQTDCSPDLCCAFHKALLFPVCSAKPIERERCFGASNHLTELLSWGTQDEGPRKYCPCAGDLHCQHLGKPQTQELVVSSARCLMILKSF
;
A
#
# COMPACT_ATOMS: atom_id res chain seq x y z
N HIS A 1 -30.09 -7.22 3.55
CA HIS A 1 -28.90 -6.52 4.07
C HIS A 1 -29.10 -5.04 3.88
N ILE A 2 -29.10 -4.29 4.98
CA ILE A 2 -29.55 -2.93 5.07
C ILE A 2 -28.34 -1.99 4.96
N CYS A 3 -28.29 -1.17 3.91
CA CYS A 3 -27.31 -0.09 3.75
C CYS A 3 -27.87 1.18 4.42
N LEU A 4 -27.78 1.26 5.76
CA LEU A 4 -28.44 2.32 6.55
C LEU A 4 -27.59 3.58 6.78
N ILE A 5 -26.45 3.77 6.11
CA ILE A 5 -25.67 5.02 6.24
C ILE A 5 -25.38 5.71 4.89
N CYS A 6 -25.69 5.10 3.75
CA CYS A 6 -25.76 5.84 2.48
C CYS A 6 -26.83 5.23 1.58
N GLY A 7 -27.97 5.92 1.48
CA GLY A 7 -29.19 5.44 0.83
C GLY A 7 -28.99 5.12 -0.66
N CYS A 8 -28.68 3.86 -0.96
CA CYS A 8 -28.67 3.31 -2.32
C CYS A 8 -30.04 2.73 -2.71
N LEU A 9 -31.12 3.49 -2.46
CA LEU A 9 -32.46 3.18 -2.95
C LEU A 9 -33.05 4.47 -3.53
N LEU A 10 -32.54 4.85 -4.71
CA LEU A 10 -33.33 5.14 -5.92
C LEU A 10 -32.63 6.09 -6.89
N ASN A 11 -31.64 6.88 -6.51
CA ASN A 11 -31.21 8.00 -7.35
C ASN A 11 -29.70 8.26 -7.34
N CYS A 12 -28.96 7.60 -8.23
CA CYS A 12 -27.85 8.28 -8.91
C CYS A 12 -28.47 9.24 -9.97
N TRP A 13 -29.27 10.21 -9.53
CA TRP A 13 -29.85 11.23 -10.42
C TRP A 13 -28.70 12.14 -10.89
N PRO A 14 -28.69 12.62 -12.15
CA PRO A 14 -27.58 13.39 -12.77
C PRO A 14 -27.16 14.71 -12.07
N PHE A 15 -27.69 15.03 -10.89
CA PHE A 15 -27.50 16.31 -10.21
C PHE A 15 -26.27 16.40 -9.29
N ALA A 16 -25.62 15.29 -8.95
CA ALA A 16 -24.37 15.30 -8.16
C ALA A 16 -23.11 15.47 -9.01
N GLN A 17 -23.25 15.80 -10.29
CA GLN A 17 -22.17 15.78 -11.27
C GLN A 17 -21.26 17.01 -11.23
N MET A 18 -21.38 17.90 -10.22
CA MET A 18 -20.75 19.22 -10.31
C MET A 18 -19.58 19.52 -9.35
N LEU A 19 -19.46 19.00 -8.11
CA LEU A 19 -18.47 19.65 -7.20
C LEU A 19 -17.68 18.81 -6.18
N LEU A 20 -17.81 17.50 -6.11
CA LEU A 20 -16.93 16.72 -5.23
C LEU A 20 -16.54 15.44 -5.95
N PHE A 21 -15.26 15.34 -6.31
CA PHE A 21 -14.62 14.04 -6.50
C PHE A 21 -15.12 13.13 -5.38
N GLN A 22 -15.88 12.07 -5.69
CA GLN A 22 -16.37 11.14 -4.67
C GLN A 22 -15.15 10.49 -4.03
N SER A 23 -14.72 11.08 -2.92
CA SER A 23 -13.64 10.57 -2.10
C SER A 23 -14.13 9.30 -1.44
N CYS A 24 -13.34 8.24 -1.50
CA CYS A 24 -13.66 6.97 -0.89
C CYS A 24 -12.49 6.46 -0.05
N THR A 25 -12.79 5.57 0.88
CA THR A 25 -11.81 4.77 1.63
C THR A 25 -12.02 3.28 1.44
N LYS A 26 -13.19 2.88 0.91
CA LYS A 26 -13.61 1.49 0.67
C LYS A 26 -14.46 1.41 -0.58
N ASP A 27 -14.42 0.27 -1.27
CA ASP A 27 -15.21 0.03 -2.49
C ASP A 27 -16.72 0.13 -2.24
N ALA A 28 -17.19 -0.24 -1.03
CA ALA A 28 -18.60 -0.15 -0.65
C ALA A 28 -19.17 1.27 -0.59
N GLU A 29 -18.31 2.29 -0.63
CA GLU A 29 -18.71 3.70 -0.70
C GLU A 29 -18.95 4.14 -2.16
N CYS A 30 -18.52 3.33 -3.13
CA CYS A 30 -18.66 3.61 -4.56
C CYS A 30 -19.96 3.03 -5.13
N CYS A 31 -20.50 3.70 -6.15
CA CYS A 31 -21.76 3.30 -6.77
C CYS A 31 -21.57 2.17 -7.78
N GLY A 32 -22.43 1.15 -7.71
CA GLY A 32 -22.39 0.01 -8.63
C GLY A 32 -21.19 -0.90 -8.38
N GLU A 33 -20.49 -1.27 -9.45
CA GLU A 33 -19.28 -2.12 -9.41
C GLU A 33 -17.97 -1.30 -9.44
N GLN A 34 -18.06 -0.01 -9.12
CA GLN A 34 -16.90 0.86 -9.04
C GLN A 34 -15.98 0.46 -7.89
N LEU A 35 -14.67 0.61 -8.10
CA LEU A 35 -13.67 0.37 -7.06
C LEU A 35 -13.10 1.68 -6.55
N CYS A 36 -12.72 1.68 -5.27
CA CYS A 36 -12.00 2.78 -4.67
C CYS A 36 -10.51 2.66 -5.00
N VAL A 37 -10.01 3.59 -5.81
CA VAL A 37 -8.62 3.61 -6.25
C VAL A 37 -8.03 4.99 -5.94
N TRP A 38 -6.93 5.03 -5.19
CA TRP A 38 -6.31 6.28 -4.73
C TRP A 38 -7.29 7.23 -4.02
N GLY A 39 -8.31 6.66 -3.37
CA GLY A 39 -9.34 7.41 -2.68
C GLY A 39 -10.39 8.05 -3.59
N GLN A 40 -10.53 7.58 -4.83
CA GLN A 40 -11.58 7.99 -5.75
C GLN A 40 -12.28 6.78 -6.37
N CYS A 41 -13.60 6.88 -6.54
CA CYS A 41 -14.37 5.83 -7.20
C CYS A 41 -14.09 5.82 -8.71
N SER A 42 -13.70 4.66 -9.24
CA SER A 42 -13.37 4.44 -10.66
C SER A 42 -14.13 3.24 -11.22
N GLN A 43 -14.67 3.40 -12.44
CA GLN A 43 -15.42 2.33 -13.14
C GLN A 43 -14.51 1.32 -13.85
N ASN A 44 -13.34 1.75 -14.34
CA ASN A 44 -12.44 0.91 -15.14
C ASN A 44 -11.22 0.49 -14.32
N ALA A 45 -11.45 0.07 -13.08
CA ALA A 45 -10.41 -0.35 -12.17
C ALA A 45 -10.45 -1.86 -11.97
N THR A 46 -9.28 -2.48 -11.92
CA THR A 46 -9.14 -3.90 -11.59
C THR A 46 -8.73 -4.04 -10.13
N LYS A 47 -9.32 -4.99 -9.40
CA LYS A 47 -8.92 -5.26 -8.02
C LYS A 47 -7.46 -5.73 -7.98
N GLY A 48 -6.68 -5.17 -7.06
CA GLY A 48 -5.30 -5.56 -6.83
C GLY A 48 -4.27 -4.85 -7.71
N GLU A 49 -4.69 -3.86 -8.49
CA GLU A 49 -3.81 -2.93 -9.20
C GLU A 49 -3.32 -1.79 -8.29
N ALA A 50 -2.40 -0.99 -8.79
CA ALA A 50 -1.82 0.12 -8.04
C ALA A 50 -2.91 1.10 -7.57
N GLY A 51 -2.98 1.32 -6.27
CA GLY A 51 -3.95 2.21 -5.63
C GLY A 51 -5.26 1.58 -5.22
N SER A 52 -5.54 0.34 -5.60
CA SER A 52 -6.70 -0.41 -5.09
C SER A 52 -6.61 -0.53 -3.57
N THR A 53 -7.76 -0.45 -2.89
CA THR A 53 -7.81 -0.77 -1.45
C THR A 53 -7.46 -2.25 -1.22
N CYS A 54 -6.82 -2.55 -0.10
CA CYS A 54 -6.40 -3.92 0.23
C CYS A 54 -6.52 -4.19 1.72
N GLN A 55 -6.83 -5.44 2.06
CA GLN A 55 -6.80 -5.92 3.44
C GLN A 55 -5.67 -6.90 3.65
N TYR A 56 -5.35 -7.69 2.62
CA TYR A 56 -4.33 -8.70 2.68
C TYR A 56 -3.26 -8.51 1.61
N GLN A 57 -2.06 -9.06 1.83
CA GLN A 57 -1.00 -9.05 0.82
C GLN A 57 -1.43 -9.75 -0.48
N THR A 58 -2.28 -10.77 -0.38
CA THR A 58 -2.83 -11.54 -1.49
C THR A 58 -3.92 -10.80 -2.28
N ASP A 59 -4.43 -9.66 -1.78
CA ASP A 59 -5.33 -8.81 -2.55
C ASP A 59 -4.60 -8.08 -3.70
N CYS A 60 -3.27 -7.97 -3.62
CA CYS A 60 -2.45 -7.20 -4.55
C CYS A 60 -1.74 -8.08 -5.58
N SER A 61 -1.48 -7.52 -6.75
CA SER A 61 -0.66 -8.16 -7.79
C SER A 61 0.77 -8.46 -7.28
N PRO A 62 1.49 -9.46 -7.84
CA PRO A 62 2.78 -9.93 -7.32
C PRO A 62 3.88 -8.85 -7.20
N ASP A 63 3.85 -7.83 -8.07
CA ASP A 63 4.80 -6.71 -8.07
C ASP A 63 4.44 -5.59 -7.08
N LEU A 64 3.27 -5.71 -6.45
CA LEU A 64 2.73 -4.78 -5.48
C LEU A 64 2.69 -5.41 -4.09
N CYS A 65 2.55 -4.57 -3.07
CA CYS A 65 2.30 -5.02 -1.71
C CYS A 65 1.12 -4.25 -1.11
N CYS A 66 0.43 -4.88 -0.15
CA CYS A 66 -0.59 -4.16 0.61
C CYS A 66 0.08 -3.32 1.70
N ALA A 67 0.02 -1.98 1.59
CA ALA A 67 0.66 -1.09 2.55
C ALA A 67 -0.16 0.17 2.87
N PHE A 68 0.03 0.69 4.08
CA PHE A 68 -0.61 1.90 4.55
C PHE A 68 -0.10 3.14 3.81
N HIS A 69 -0.99 3.85 3.11
CA HIS A 69 -0.62 5.03 2.36
C HIS A 69 -0.76 6.30 3.21
N LYS A 70 0.35 7.01 3.46
CA LYS A 70 0.40 8.15 4.39
C LYS A 70 -0.56 9.29 4.05
N ALA A 71 -0.78 9.58 2.77
CA ALA A 71 -1.67 10.67 2.36
C ALA A 71 -3.15 10.29 2.40
N LEU A 72 -3.46 9.01 2.24
CA LEU A 72 -4.84 8.52 2.16
C LEU A 72 -5.36 8.02 3.51
N LEU A 73 -4.45 7.67 4.43
CA LEU A 73 -4.74 7.15 5.76
C LEU A 73 -5.45 5.78 5.77
N PHE A 74 -5.36 5.04 4.67
CA PHE A 74 -5.84 3.65 4.55
C PHE A 74 -4.89 2.81 3.68
N PRO A 75 -4.97 1.47 3.75
CA PRO A 75 -4.10 0.58 3.00
C PRO A 75 -4.49 0.45 1.53
N VAL A 76 -3.49 0.49 0.66
CA VAL A 76 -3.63 0.30 -0.78
C VAL A 76 -2.51 -0.57 -1.34
N CYS A 77 -2.76 -1.19 -2.50
CA CYS A 77 -1.74 -1.87 -3.26
C CYS A 77 -0.73 -0.86 -3.80
N SER A 78 0.51 -0.94 -3.30
CA SER A 78 1.59 -0.01 -3.57
C SER A 78 2.75 -0.73 -4.27
N ALA A 79 3.46 -0.03 -5.15
CA ALA A 79 4.61 -0.60 -5.86
C ALA A 79 5.72 -1.00 -4.87
N LYS A 80 6.29 -2.19 -5.07
CA LYS A 80 7.51 -2.60 -4.38
C LYS A 80 8.69 -1.78 -4.91
N PRO A 81 9.52 -1.17 -4.04
CA PRO A 81 10.65 -0.39 -4.50
C PRO A 81 11.65 -1.26 -5.28
N ILE A 82 12.12 -0.75 -6.41
CA ILE A 82 13.06 -1.44 -7.30
C ILE A 82 14.51 -1.09 -6.96
N GLU A 83 15.48 -1.61 -7.73
CA GLU A 83 16.90 -1.41 -7.46
C GLU A 83 17.25 0.08 -7.29
N ARG A 84 18.00 0.38 -6.22
CA ARG A 84 18.48 1.72 -5.82
C ARG A 84 17.39 2.67 -5.33
N GLU A 85 16.12 2.30 -5.37
CA GLU A 85 15.06 3.10 -4.77
C GLU A 85 15.12 3.07 -3.25
N ARG A 86 14.50 4.08 -2.63
CA ARG A 86 14.45 4.19 -1.18
C ARG A 86 13.55 3.09 -0.62
N CYS A 87 13.98 2.50 0.47
CA CYS A 87 13.23 1.50 1.21
C CYS A 87 13.26 1.82 2.70
N PHE A 88 12.39 1.17 3.47
CA PHE A 88 12.30 1.35 4.91
C PHE A 88 12.46 -0.01 5.57
N GLY A 89 13.68 -0.33 6.01
CA GLY A 89 14.00 -1.55 6.76
C GLY A 89 14.06 -1.29 8.27
N ALA A 90 13.81 -2.32 9.08
CA ALA A 90 14.05 -2.22 10.52
C ALA A 90 15.57 -2.09 10.76
N SER A 91 15.99 -1.08 11.52
CA SER A 91 17.42 -0.82 11.80
C SER A 91 18.12 -1.92 12.62
N ASN A 92 17.38 -2.91 13.14
CA ASN A 92 17.90 -3.97 13.97
C ASN A 92 17.53 -5.34 13.35
N HIS A 93 18.54 -6.10 12.95
CA HIS A 93 18.44 -7.46 12.40
C HIS A 93 17.62 -8.42 13.30
N LEU A 94 17.57 -8.16 14.61
CA LEU A 94 16.75 -8.92 15.56
C LEU A 94 15.25 -8.59 15.45
N THR A 95 14.89 -7.34 15.15
CA THR A 95 13.50 -6.91 14.92
C THR A 95 13.04 -7.29 13.50
N GLU A 96 13.95 -7.37 12.54
CA GLU A 96 13.74 -7.87 11.18
C GLU A 96 13.34 -9.37 11.19
N LEU A 97 14.05 -10.21 11.94
CA LEU A 97 13.69 -11.62 12.15
C LEU A 97 12.35 -11.82 12.88
N LEU A 98 11.97 -10.88 13.76
CA LEU A 98 10.72 -10.93 14.50
C LEU A 98 9.52 -10.33 13.74
N SER A 99 9.75 -9.43 12.77
CA SER A 99 8.70 -8.78 11.97
C SER A 99 8.46 -9.44 10.61
N TRP A 100 9.41 -10.25 10.12
CA TRP A 100 9.27 -10.98 8.85
C TRP A 100 8.77 -12.42 9.03
N GLY A 101 8.79 -12.95 10.26
CA GLY A 101 8.39 -14.32 10.59
C GLY A 101 6.99 -14.50 11.18
N THR A 102 6.32 -13.42 11.59
CA THR A 102 4.89 -13.50 11.88
C THR A 102 4.16 -13.28 10.56
N GLN A 103 3.34 -14.26 10.19
CA GLN A 103 2.42 -14.29 9.06
C GLN A 103 1.51 -13.04 9.06
N ASP A 104 2.08 -11.91 8.66
CA ASP A 104 1.43 -10.61 8.56
C ASP A 104 0.72 -10.59 7.21
N GLU A 105 -0.39 -11.34 7.16
CA GLU A 105 -1.29 -11.36 6.02
C GLU A 105 -1.84 -9.97 5.74
N GLY A 106 -1.88 -9.08 6.76
CA GLY A 106 -2.48 -7.76 6.71
C GLY A 106 -1.63 -6.67 6.05
N PRO A 107 -2.06 -5.40 6.13
CA PRO A 107 -1.37 -4.29 5.49
C PRO A 107 -0.09 -3.89 6.25
N ARG A 108 1.01 -3.75 5.50
CA ARG A 108 2.31 -3.36 6.04
C ARG A 108 2.44 -1.85 6.17
N LYS A 109 3.37 -1.37 7.00
CA LYS A 109 3.70 0.07 7.05
C LYS A 109 4.47 0.54 5.81
N TYR A 110 5.30 -0.32 5.24
CA TYR A 110 6.16 -0.06 4.09
C TYR A 110 6.26 -1.32 3.23
N CYS A 111 6.37 -1.15 1.90
CA CYS A 111 6.59 -2.29 1.01
C CYS A 111 8.03 -2.82 1.09
N PRO A 112 8.21 -4.16 0.98
CA PRO A 112 9.52 -4.75 0.75
C PRO A 112 10.01 -4.41 -0.66
N CYS A 113 11.32 -4.53 -0.87
CA CYS A 113 11.91 -4.41 -2.20
C CYS A 113 11.36 -5.47 -3.16
N ALA A 114 11.41 -5.19 -4.46
CA ALA A 114 10.98 -6.11 -5.51
C ALA A 114 11.97 -7.29 -5.67
N GLY A 115 11.43 -8.49 -5.94
CA GLY A 115 12.23 -9.69 -6.20
C GLY A 115 13.20 -10.04 -5.05
N ASP A 116 14.46 -10.29 -5.39
CA ASP A 116 15.53 -10.67 -4.46
C ASP A 116 16.34 -9.49 -3.90
N LEU A 117 15.85 -8.26 -4.11
CA LEU A 117 16.49 -7.07 -3.59
C LEU A 117 16.30 -6.99 -2.08
N HIS A 118 17.31 -6.51 -1.38
CA HIS A 118 17.26 -6.31 0.07
C HIS A 118 17.47 -4.83 0.41
N CYS A 119 16.79 -4.37 1.45
CA CYS A 119 16.90 -2.99 1.90
C CYS A 119 18.20 -2.81 2.70
N GLN A 120 19.16 -2.04 2.17
CA GLN A 120 20.47 -1.82 2.79
C GLN A 120 20.69 -0.36 3.19
N HIS A 121 21.11 -0.11 4.45
CA HIS A 121 21.53 1.21 4.90
C HIS A 121 22.92 1.56 4.37
N LEU A 122 23.02 2.64 3.59
CA LEU A 122 24.29 3.20 3.14
C LEU A 122 24.78 4.23 4.17
N GLY A 123 25.38 3.79 5.29
CA GLY A 123 25.94 4.69 6.31
C GLY A 123 26.53 4.01 7.57
N LYS A 124 27.51 4.63 8.21
CA LYS A 124 28.04 4.22 9.54
C LYS A 124 26.99 4.49 10.64
N PRO A 125 26.94 3.69 11.72
CA PRO A 125 25.93 3.86 12.78
C PRO A 125 26.24 5.12 13.59
N GLN A 126 25.57 6.22 13.27
CA GLN A 126 25.62 7.44 14.07
C GLN A 126 24.19 7.94 14.23
N THR A 127 23.64 7.76 15.43
CA THR A 127 22.36 8.32 15.92
C THR A 127 21.08 7.82 15.23
N GLN A 128 20.22 7.20 16.03
CA GLN A 128 19.02 6.41 15.69
C GLN A 128 17.89 7.14 14.94
N GLU A 129 18.01 8.45 14.68
CA GLU A 129 16.90 9.24 14.13
C GLU A 129 17.12 9.71 12.68
N LEU A 130 18.33 9.55 12.11
CA LEU A 130 18.68 10.04 10.77
C LEU A 130 19.05 8.96 9.73
N VAL A 131 19.20 7.69 10.13
CA VAL A 131 19.67 6.61 9.22
C VAL A 131 18.55 6.09 8.29
N VAL A 132 17.30 6.39 8.60
CA VAL A 132 16.11 5.94 7.83
C VAL A 132 16.08 6.50 6.40
N SER A 133 16.87 7.56 6.10
CA SER A 133 16.80 8.27 4.81
C SER A 133 17.76 7.76 3.72
N SER A 134 18.74 6.92 4.06
CA SER A 134 19.75 6.43 3.10
C SER A 134 19.65 4.95 2.75
N ALA A 135 18.60 4.25 3.21
CA ALA A 135 18.41 2.86 2.84
C ALA A 135 17.96 2.72 1.39
N ARG A 136 18.56 1.78 0.66
CA ARG A 136 18.21 1.49 -0.75
C ARG A 136 18.06 0.00 -1.00
N CYS A 137 17.20 -0.35 -1.93
CA CYS A 137 17.07 -1.72 -2.41
C CYS A 137 18.27 -2.11 -3.26
N LEU A 138 19.08 -3.05 -2.79
CA LEU A 138 20.29 -3.50 -3.47
C LEU A 138 20.29 -5.03 -3.55
N MET A 139 20.86 -5.56 -4.62
CA MET A 139 21.17 -6.98 -4.70
C MET A 139 22.24 -7.29 -3.66
N ILE A 140 21.97 -8.27 -2.78
CA ILE A 140 23.04 -8.84 -1.97
C ILE A 140 23.80 -9.78 -2.88
N LEU A 141 24.94 -9.32 -3.42
CA LEU A 141 25.94 -10.22 -3.97
C LEU A 141 26.42 -11.09 -2.80
N LYS A 142 25.87 -12.29 -2.67
CA LYS A 142 26.45 -13.32 -1.81
C LYS A 142 27.83 -13.62 -2.40
N SER A 143 28.87 -12.99 -1.88
CA SER A 143 30.25 -13.37 -2.18
C SER A 143 30.41 -14.84 -1.83
N PHE A 144 30.61 -15.67 -2.85
CA PHE A 144 31.05 -17.06 -2.72
C PHE A 144 32.54 -17.11 -2.36
#